data_AF-A0A7N8XD80-F1
#
_entry.id   AF-A0A7N8XD80-F1
#
_cell.length_a   1.000
_cell.length_b   1.000
_cell.length_c   1.000
_cell.angle_alpha   90.00
_cell.angle_beta   90.00
_cell.angle_gamma   90.00
#
_symmetry.space_group_name_H-M   'P 1'
#
loop_
_entity.id
_entity.type
_entity.pdbx_description
1 polymer ?
#
loop_
_entity_poly.entity_id
_entity_poly.type
_entity_poly.pdbx_seq_one_letter_code
_entity_poly.pdbx_strand_id
1 'polypeptide(L)'
;LCVCNGNVVCARVSCPSVTCAHPVITPGECCPVCTGLCLHHGKEYQTGSTFTSTSDPCSSCSCLNEVVNCQKRPCPVQCSHPVPSEACCPICDSCLYDGVVHSDRHTFTPSSKPCQRCTCIKGTITCVSLVCPPTPCARPVTKQGQLISYKLTQVLFKIQL
;
A
#
# COMPACT_ATOMS: atom_id res chain seq x y z
N LEU A 1 18.65 -38.24 -31.94
CA LEU A 1 19.74 -38.17 -32.94
C LEU A 1 19.81 -39.51 -33.66
N CYS A 2 19.76 -39.53 -34.99
CA CYS A 2 19.81 -40.77 -35.76
C CYS A 2 21.02 -40.75 -36.69
N VAL A 3 21.74 -41.87 -36.77
CA VAL A 3 22.90 -42.03 -37.66
C VAL A 3 22.65 -43.23 -38.57
N CYS A 4 23.01 -43.12 -39.85
CA CYS A 4 22.79 -44.16 -40.85
C CYS A 4 24.14 -44.73 -41.33
N ASN A 5 24.51 -45.89 -40.78
CA ASN A 5 25.68 -46.68 -41.21
C ASN A 5 25.21 -48.07 -41.65
N GLY A 6 24.37 -48.12 -42.69
CA GLY A 6 23.76 -49.37 -43.20
C GLY A 6 22.46 -49.79 -42.49
N ASN A 7 22.25 -49.37 -41.23
CA ASN A 7 20.98 -49.43 -40.51
C ASN A 7 20.74 -48.10 -39.77
N VAL A 8 19.49 -47.69 -39.58
CA VAL A 8 19.14 -46.47 -38.84
C VAL A 8 19.14 -46.76 -37.34
N VAL A 9 20.10 -46.21 -36.61
CA VAL A 9 20.14 -46.26 -35.15
C VAL A 9 19.77 -44.89 -34.61
N CYS A 10 18.69 -44.83 -33.83
CA CYS A 10 18.21 -43.60 -33.21
C CYS A 10 18.39 -43.66 -31.69
N ALA A 11 19.05 -42.64 -31.14
CA ALA A 11 19.06 -42.38 -29.71
C ALA A 11 18.05 -41.29 -29.36
N ARG A 12 17.32 -41.48 -28.25
CA ARG A 12 16.55 -40.39 -27.64
C ARG A 12 17.52 -39.38 -27.05
N VAL A 13 17.26 -38.10 -27.27
CA VAL A 13 18.01 -37.02 -26.64
C VAL A 13 17.37 -36.75 -25.27
N SER A 14 18.16 -36.81 -24.21
CA SER A 14 17.73 -36.40 -22.88
C SER A 14 18.02 -34.92 -22.70
N CYS A 15 16.98 -34.10 -22.52
CA CYS A 15 17.13 -32.66 -22.35
C CYS A 15 17.33 -32.28 -20.87
N PRO A 16 18.13 -31.22 -20.61
CA PRO A 16 18.21 -30.64 -19.27
C PRO A 16 16.86 -30.02 -18.87
N SER A 17 16.55 -30.04 -17.57
CA SER A 17 15.38 -29.35 -17.02
C SER A 17 15.59 -27.84 -17.01
N VAL A 18 14.58 -27.10 -17.46
CA VAL A 18 14.57 -25.63 -17.46
C VAL A 18 13.57 -25.08 -16.46
N THR A 19 13.86 -23.91 -15.89
CA THR A 19 13.04 -23.25 -14.85
C THR A 19 12.57 -21.87 -15.33
N CYS A 20 11.72 -21.85 -16.34
CA CYS A 20 11.04 -20.64 -16.82
C CYS A 20 9.57 -20.96 -17.10
N ALA A 21 8.74 -19.92 -17.19
CA ALA A 21 7.30 -20.08 -17.33
C ALA A 21 6.90 -20.64 -18.70
N HIS A 22 7.58 -20.25 -19.78
CA HIS A 22 7.22 -20.56 -21.16
C HIS A 22 8.46 -20.96 -21.99
N PRO A 23 9.04 -22.15 -21.74
CA PRO A 23 10.16 -22.62 -22.53
C PRO A 23 9.77 -22.84 -24.00
N VAL A 24 10.65 -22.45 -24.91
CA VAL A 24 10.45 -22.56 -26.37
C VAL A 24 11.48 -23.49 -26.99
N ILE A 25 11.12 -24.17 -28.07
CA ILE A 25 12.07 -24.93 -28.90
C ILE A 25 12.35 -24.09 -30.14
N THR A 26 13.59 -23.60 -30.27
CA THR A 26 13.99 -22.80 -31.43
C THR A 26 14.19 -23.68 -32.67
N PRO A 27 14.00 -23.15 -33.89
CA PRO A 27 14.21 -23.92 -35.11
C PRO A 27 15.63 -24.51 -35.16
N GLY A 28 15.73 -25.82 -35.39
CA GLY A 28 17.00 -26.55 -35.43
C GLY A 28 17.49 -27.08 -34.09
N GLU A 29 16.90 -26.66 -32.97
CA GLU A 29 17.21 -27.18 -31.63
C GLU A 29 16.31 -28.35 -31.24
N CYS A 30 16.85 -29.30 -30.50
CA CYS A 30 16.09 -30.46 -30.00
C CYS A 30 15.50 -30.22 -28.60
N CYS A 31 16.11 -29.32 -27.83
CA CYS A 31 15.77 -29.11 -26.43
C CYS A 31 15.14 -27.74 -26.19
N PRO A 32 14.21 -27.63 -25.23
CA PRO A 32 13.63 -26.36 -24.87
C PRO A 32 14.68 -25.42 -24.25
N VAL A 33 14.55 -24.14 -24.56
CA VAL A 33 15.35 -23.05 -23.98
C VAL A 33 14.43 -21.98 -23.41
N CYS A 34 14.90 -21.28 -22.38
CA CYS A 34 14.22 -20.10 -21.88
C CYS A 34 14.60 -18.91 -22.74
N THR A 35 13.62 -18.13 -23.17
CA THR A 35 13.88 -16.86 -23.87
C THR A 35 14.49 -15.83 -22.93
N GLY A 36 14.18 -15.95 -21.63
CA GLY A 36 14.57 -14.99 -20.62
C GLY A 36 13.83 -13.66 -20.76
N LEU A 37 12.70 -13.63 -21.47
CA LEU A 37 11.89 -12.44 -21.69
C LEU A 37 10.61 -12.50 -20.86
N CYS A 38 10.30 -11.41 -20.17
CA CYS A 38 8.99 -11.22 -19.54
C CYS A 38 8.13 -10.30 -20.39
N LEU A 39 6.87 -10.69 -20.61
CA LEU A 39 5.87 -9.85 -21.26
C LEU A 39 5.04 -9.14 -20.19
N HIS A 40 5.08 -7.81 -20.15
CA HIS A 40 4.30 -7.00 -19.22
C HIS A 40 3.59 -5.88 -19.97
N HIS A 41 2.25 -5.88 -19.94
CA HIS A 41 1.40 -4.90 -20.65
C HIS A 41 1.82 -4.67 -22.12
N GLY A 42 2.16 -5.74 -22.84
CA GLY A 42 2.55 -5.67 -24.25
C GLY A 42 3.98 -5.19 -24.51
N LYS A 43 4.80 -5.04 -23.46
CA LYS A 43 6.23 -4.73 -23.57
C LYS A 43 7.08 -5.90 -23.08
N GLU A 44 8.19 -6.13 -23.76
CA GLU A 44 9.15 -7.19 -23.44
C GLU A 44 10.28 -6.64 -22.56
N TYR A 45 10.65 -7.41 -21.55
CA TYR A 45 11.69 -7.08 -20.59
C TYR A 45 12.64 -8.25 -20.44
N GLN A 46 13.95 -7.99 -20.44
CA GLN A 46 14.95 -9.04 -20.26
C GLN A 46 15.02 -9.49 -18.79
N THR A 47 15.35 -10.76 -18.59
CA THR A 47 15.60 -11.33 -17.27
C THR A 47 16.70 -10.55 -16.54
N GLY A 48 16.50 -10.26 -15.26
CA GLY A 48 17.35 -9.39 -14.44
C GLY A 48 17.03 -7.89 -14.55
N SER A 49 16.17 -7.48 -15.47
CA SER A 49 15.77 -6.06 -15.57
C SER A 49 14.80 -5.64 -14.48
N THR A 50 14.88 -4.36 -14.10
CA THR A 50 13.93 -3.69 -13.21
C THR A 50 13.36 -2.47 -13.92
N PHE A 51 12.04 -2.26 -13.84
CA PHE A 51 11.33 -1.21 -14.56
C PHE A 51 10.13 -0.68 -13.77
N THR A 52 9.69 0.53 -14.08
CA THR A 52 8.46 1.10 -13.50
C THR A 52 7.23 0.57 -14.26
N SER A 53 6.17 0.19 -13.56
CA SER A 53 4.93 -0.21 -14.22
C SER A 53 4.29 0.98 -14.96
N THR A 54 3.76 0.72 -16.15
CA THR A 54 3.03 1.72 -16.95
C THR A 54 1.61 1.94 -16.45
N SER A 55 1.01 0.94 -15.78
CA SER A 55 -0.34 1.04 -15.20
C SER A 55 -0.34 1.66 -13.81
N ASP A 56 0.77 1.54 -13.08
CA ASP A 56 0.96 2.12 -11.75
C ASP A 56 2.38 2.69 -11.61
N PRO A 57 2.56 4.03 -11.69
CA PRO A 57 3.88 4.65 -11.57
C PRO A 57 4.52 4.44 -10.19
N CYS A 58 3.75 3.99 -9.18
CA CYS A 58 4.29 3.60 -7.88
C CYS A 58 4.93 2.23 -7.83
N SER A 59 4.65 1.38 -8.81
CA SER A 59 5.10 0.00 -8.78
C SER A 59 6.44 -0.13 -9.48
N SER A 60 7.38 -0.79 -8.80
CA SER A 60 8.62 -1.28 -9.38
C SER A 60 8.45 -2.76 -9.70
N CYS A 61 8.69 -3.13 -10.94
CA CYS A 61 8.59 -4.49 -11.43
C CYS A 61 9.98 -5.03 -11.77
N SER A 62 10.15 -6.33 -11.56
CA SER A 62 11.36 -7.06 -11.93
C SER A 62 10.99 -8.23 -12.83
N CYS A 63 11.84 -8.51 -13.81
CA CYS A 63 11.70 -9.68 -14.67
C CYS A 63 12.70 -10.75 -14.22
N LEU A 64 12.21 -11.94 -13.87
CA LEU A 64 13.06 -13.08 -13.57
C LEU A 64 12.42 -14.35 -14.11
N ASN A 65 13.18 -15.11 -14.92
CA ASN A 65 12.73 -16.39 -15.48
C ASN A 65 11.34 -16.32 -16.16
N GLU A 66 11.11 -15.24 -16.94
CA GLU A 66 9.87 -14.98 -17.68
C GLU A 66 8.65 -14.67 -16.79
N VAL A 67 8.90 -14.44 -15.49
CA VAL A 67 7.89 -14.01 -14.52
C VAL A 67 8.15 -12.55 -14.13
N VAL A 68 7.09 -11.74 -14.20
CA VAL A 68 7.10 -10.37 -13.71
C VAL A 68 6.65 -10.34 -12.26
N ASN A 69 7.46 -9.77 -11.39
CA ASN A 69 7.06 -9.48 -10.02
C ASN A 69 7.05 -7.98 -9.77
N CYS A 70 5.89 -7.42 -9.45
CA CYS A 70 5.71 -5.99 -9.19
C CYS A 70 5.43 -5.73 -7.72
N GLN A 71 6.10 -4.73 -7.16
CA GLN A 71 5.90 -4.29 -5.79
C GLN A 71 5.76 -2.77 -5.74
N LYS A 72 4.84 -2.28 -4.90
CA LYS A 72 4.75 -0.85 -4.62
C LYS A 72 6.02 -0.38 -3.95
N ARG A 73 6.58 0.72 -4.44
CA ARG A 73 7.75 1.34 -3.82
C ARG A 73 7.37 1.87 -2.45
N PRO A 74 8.17 1.61 -1.41
CA PRO A 74 7.91 2.20 -0.10
C PRO A 74 8.11 3.71 -0.19
N CYS A 75 7.16 4.46 0.37
CA CYS A 75 7.30 5.91 0.47
C CYS A 75 8.25 6.28 1.60
N PRO A 76 9.16 7.25 1.38
CA PRO A 76 10.15 7.66 2.39
C PRO A 76 9.51 8.32 3.61
N VAL A 77 8.32 8.87 3.43
CA VAL A 77 7.52 9.49 4.49
C VAL A 77 6.23 8.72 4.69
N GLN A 78 5.81 8.61 5.95
CA GLN A 78 4.55 8.01 6.35
C GLN A 78 3.83 9.02 7.26
N CYS A 79 2.65 9.46 6.85
CA CYS A 79 1.79 10.32 7.65
C CYS A 79 0.36 9.78 7.66
N SER A 80 -0.38 10.05 8.73
CA SER A 80 -1.67 9.38 9.01
C SER A 80 -2.86 10.04 8.30
N HIS A 81 -2.75 11.32 7.97
CA HIS A 81 -3.81 12.12 7.37
C HIS A 81 -3.28 12.93 6.18
N PRO A 82 -2.63 12.29 5.19
CA PRO A 82 -2.06 13.00 4.06
C PRO A 82 -3.16 13.66 3.22
N VAL A 83 -2.81 14.75 2.55
CA VAL A 83 -3.62 15.27 1.44
C VAL A 83 -3.37 14.37 0.22
N PRO A 84 -4.42 13.88 -0.48
CA PRO A 84 -4.24 13.08 -1.69
C PRO A 84 -3.41 13.81 -2.75
N SER A 85 -2.50 13.09 -3.40
CA SER A 85 -1.65 13.62 -4.46
C SER A 85 -1.65 12.68 -5.67
N GLU A 86 -1.54 13.25 -6.87
CA GLU A 86 -1.30 12.49 -8.11
C GLU A 86 0.12 11.89 -8.16
N ALA A 87 1.01 12.36 -7.29
CA ALA A 87 2.33 11.78 -7.09
C ALA A 87 2.22 10.42 -6.40
N CYS A 88 3.21 9.56 -6.64
CA CYS A 88 3.21 8.22 -6.05
C CYS A 88 3.16 8.23 -4.51
N CYS A 89 3.90 9.16 -3.91
CA CYS A 89 3.99 9.27 -2.46
C CYS A 89 3.25 10.51 -1.96
N PRO A 90 2.57 10.39 -0.81
CA PRO A 90 1.88 11.52 -0.23
C PRO A 90 2.86 12.62 0.19
N ILE A 91 2.37 13.86 0.15
CA ILE A 91 3.09 15.01 0.70
C ILE A 91 2.59 15.23 2.13
N CYS A 92 3.52 15.25 3.09
CA CYS A 92 3.23 15.35 4.52
C CYS A 92 3.49 16.76 5.06
N ASP A 93 3.00 17.80 4.37
CA ASP A 93 3.12 19.22 4.78
C ASP A 93 1.80 19.82 5.30
N SER A 94 0.71 19.06 5.18
CA SER A 94 -0.65 19.46 5.52
C SER A 94 -1.48 18.21 5.83
N CYS A 95 -2.60 18.38 6.54
CA CYS A 95 -3.44 17.28 6.96
C CYS A 95 -4.86 17.39 6.38
N LEU A 96 -5.42 16.30 5.87
CA LEU A 96 -6.83 16.22 5.50
C LEU A 96 -7.65 15.62 6.66
N TYR A 97 -8.64 16.38 7.15
CA TYR A 97 -9.54 15.93 8.23
C TYR A 97 -10.98 16.32 7.95
N ASP A 98 -11.92 15.37 8.00
CA ASP A 98 -13.34 15.59 7.73
C ASP A 98 -13.59 16.40 6.42
N GLY A 99 -12.77 16.16 5.40
CA GLY A 99 -12.85 16.84 4.10
C GLY A 99 -12.21 18.23 4.03
N VAL A 100 -11.59 18.70 5.12
CA VAL A 100 -10.93 20.01 5.21
C VAL A 100 -9.42 19.86 5.30
N VAL A 101 -8.69 20.67 4.53
CA VAL A 101 -7.23 20.72 4.56
C VAL A 101 -6.78 21.71 5.65
N HIS A 102 -6.00 21.22 6.60
CA HIS A 102 -5.36 22.00 7.65
C HIS A 102 -3.86 22.10 7.38
N SER A 103 -3.31 23.32 7.45
CA SER A 103 -1.87 23.55 7.31
C SER A 103 -1.07 22.99 8.49
N ASP A 104 0.22 22.76 8.29
CA ASP A 104 1.14 22.37 9.37
C ASP A 104 1.01 23.31 10.58
N ARG A 105 1.04 22.75 11.77
CA ARG A 105 0.87 23.42 13.07
C ARG A 105 -0.52 24.04 13.30
N HIS A 106 -1.46 23.93 12.37
CA HIS A 106 -2.81 24.44 12.58
C HIS A 106 -3.56 23.62 13.65
N THR A 107 -4.13 24.32 14.64
CA THR A 107 -4.95 23.72 15.70
C THR A 107 -6.42 24.05 15.51
N PHE A 108 -7.27 23.02 15.50
CA PHE A 108 -8.71 23.12 15.28
C PHE A 108 -9.51 22.27 16.27
N THR A 109 -10.82 22.51 16.33
CA THR A 109 -11.78 21.74 17.12
C THR A 109 -12.72 20.99 16.16
N PRO A 110 -12.74 19.65 16.16
CA PRO A 110 -13.66 18.88 15.32
C PRO A 110 -15.13 19.18 15.63
N SER A 111 -15.95 19.33 14.60
CA SER A 111 -17.40 19.62 14.74
C SER A 111 -18.15 18.51 15.50
N SER A 112 -17.73 17.26 15.30
CA SER A 112 -18.27 16.07 15.99
C SER A 112 -17.83 15.94 17.45
N LYS A 113 -16.76 16.64 17.86
CA LYS A 113 -16.12 16.50 19.18
C LYS A 113 -15.71 17.88 19.72
N PRO A 114 -16.67 18.65 20.27
CA PRO A 114 -16.46 20.05 20.68
C PRO A 114 -15.46 20.23 21.83
N CYS A 115 -15.20 19.18 22.60
CA CYS A 115 -14.23 19.16 23.69
C CYS A 115 -12.95 18.43 23.32
N GLN A 116 -12.60 18.40 22.04
CA GLN A 116 -11.36 17.85 21.55
C GLN A 116 -10.62 18.95 20.80
N ARG A 117 -9.31 19.06 21.01
CA ARG A 117 -8.47 19.92 20.17
C ARG A 117 -7.50 19.05 19.41
N CYS A 118 -7.42 19.27 18.11
CA CYS A 118 -6.55 18.55 17.21
C CYS A 118 -5.54 19.51 16.59
N THR A 119 -4.32 19.05 16.36
CA THR A 119 -3.25 19.82 15.71
C THR A 119 -2.67 19.01 14.57
N CYS A 120 -2.58 19.62 13.39
CA CYS A 120 -1.85 19.05 12.26
C CYS A 120 -0.35 19.24 12.47
N ILE A 121 0.42 18.16 12.35
CA ILE A 121 1.88 18.16 12.43
C ILE A 121 2.39 17.26 11.31
N LYS A 122 2.96 17.87 10.25
CA LYS A 122 3.54 17.15 9.11
C LYS A 122 2.66 16.00 8.57
N GLY A 123 1.41 16.31 8.22
CA GLY A 123 0.45 15.32 7.70
C GLY A 123 -0.12 14.35 8.75
N THR A 124 0.20 14.52 10.02
CA THR A 124 -0.35 13.71 11.12
C THR A 124 -1.18 14.57 12.07
N ILE A 125 -2.37 14.10 12.38
CA ILE A 125 -3.26 14.79 13.30
C ILE A 125 -3.10 14.20 14.69
N THR A 126 -2.77 15.08 15.64
CA THR A 126 -2.65 14.74 17.06
C THR A 126 -3.77 15.42 17.81
N CYS A 127 -4.56 14.67 18.58
CA CYS A 127 -5.70 15.20 19.29
C CYS A 127 -5.60 14.98 20.79
N VAL A 128 -6.05 15.98 21.54
CA VAL A 128 -6.18 15.92 23.00
C VAL A 128 -7.64 16.12 23.39
N SER A 129 -8.12 15.26 24.27
CA SER A 129 -9.44 15.43 24.88
C SER A 129 -9.35 16.47 25.99
N LEU A 130 -10.23 17.46 25.95
CA LEU A 130 -10.41 18.48 26.97
C LEU A 130 -11.62 18.14 27.84
N VAL A 131 -11.66 18.72 29.04
CA VAL A 131 -12.84 18.66 29.90
C VAL A 131 -13.94 19.50 29.25
N CYS A 132 -15.09 18.88 28.99
CA CYS A 132 -16.26 19.60 28.52
C CYS A 132 -16.82 20.50 29.62
N PRO A 133 -17.35 21.69 29.28
CA PRO A 133 -18.13 22.45 30.23
C PRO A 133 -19.34 21.62 30.71
N PRO A 134 -19.73 21.76 31.99
CA PRO A 134 -20.90 21.07 32.53
C PRO A 134 -22.14 21.50 31.75
N THR A 135 -23.00 20.53 31.43
CA THR A 135 -24.25 20.83 30.72
C THR A 135 -25.19 21.57 31.67
N PRO A 136 -25.84 22.67 31.24
CA PRO A 136 -26.76 23.42 32.09
C PRO A 136 -28.06 22.65 32.39
N CYS A 137 -28.32 21.52 31.72
CA CYS A 137 -29.50 20.70 31.91
C CYS A 137 -29.25 19.50 32.83
N ALA A 138 -30.28 19.14 33.61
CA ALA A 138 -30.21 18.04 34.58
C ALA A 138 -30.13 16.64 33.96
N ARG A 139 -30.45 16.50 32.66
CA ARG A 139 -30.48 15.21 31.94
C ARG A 139 -30.02 15.39 30.48
N PRO A 140 -28.70 15.51 30.22
CA PRO A 140 -28.20 15.60 28.86
C PRO A 140 -28.46 14.29 28.11
N VAL A 141 -28.93 14.40 26.87
CA VAL A 141 -29.12 13.28 25.95
C VAL A 141 -27.99 13.31 24.92
N THR A 142 -27.22 12.23 24.81
CA THR A 142 -26.17 12.10 23.80
C THR A 142 -26.80 11.80 22.44
N LYS A 143 -26.53 12.62 21.43
CA LYS A 143 -26.82 12.20 20.04
C LYS A 143 -25.83 11.09 19.65
N GLN A 144 -26.31 10.08 18.92
CA GLN A 144 -25.49 8.96 18.45
C GLN A 144 -24.21 9.47 17.75
N GLY A 145 -23.04 9.05 18.25
CA GLY A 145 -21.72 9.45 17.73
C GLY A 145 -20.94 10.46 18.56
N GLN A 146 -21.53 11.09 19.59
CA GLN A 146 -20.84 12.06 20.44
C GLN A 146 -20.22 11.37 21.68
N LEU A 147 -18.90 11.12 21.64
CA LEU A 147 -18.15 10.62 22.79
C LEU A 147 -17.84 11.80 23.72
N ILE A 148 -18.60 11.93 24.80
CA ILE A 148 -18.29 12.92 25.83
C ILE A 148 -17.34 12.27 26.84
N SER A 149 -16.06 12.68 26.82
CA SER A 149 -15.09 12.28 27.83
C SER A 149 -15.31 13.06 29.11
N TYR A 150 -16.44 12.84 29.78
CA TYR A 150 -16.54 13.17 31.19
C TYR A 150 -15.66 12.15 31.91
N LYS A 151 -14.45 12.53 32.33
CA LYS A 151 -13.72 11.75 33.33
C LYS A 151 -14.71 11.48 34.47
N LEU A 152 -14.87 10.21 34.82
CA LEU A 152 -15.75 9.63 35.84
C LEU A 152 -15.42 10.10 37.28
N THR A 153 -15.04 11.35 37.49
CA THR A 153 -14.54 11.88 38.76
C THR A 153 -15.56 12.68 39.57
N GLN A 154 -16.85 12.68 39.22
CA GLN A 154 -17.89 13.35 40.05
C GLN A 154 -19.20 12.57 40.24
N VAL A 155 -19.14 11.23 40.33
CA VAL A 155 -20.27 10.44 40.89
C VAL A 155 -19.82 9.71 42.16
N LEU A 156 -19.20 10.44 43.09
CA LEU A 156 -18.86 9.93 44.43
C LEU A 156 -19.22 10.92 45.56
N PHE A 157 -20.02 11.95 45.30
CA PHE A 157 -20.54 12.83 46.36
C PHE A 157 -22.06 12.95 46.29
N LYS A 158 -22.72 11.85 46.62
CA LYS A 158 -24.08 11.79 47.21
C LYS A 158 -24.39 10.31 47.44
N ILE A 159 -23.97 9.80 48.59
CA ILE A 159 -24.60 8.76 49.42
C ILE A 159 -23.57 8.44 50.54
N GLN A 160 -24.07 8.39 51.79
CA GLN A 160 -23.39 8.36 53.11
C GLN A 160 -23.07 9.75 53.67
N LEU A 161 -23.70 10.25 54.75
CA LEU A 161 -24.70 9.76 55.71
C LEU A 161 -25.76 10.84 55.92
#